data_AF-A0A969HP65-F1
#
_entry.id   AF-A0A969HP65-F1
#
_cell.length_a   1.000
_cell.length_b   1.000
_cell.length_c   1.000
_cell.angle_alpha   90.00
_cell.angle_beta   90.00
_cell.angle_gamma   90.00
#
_symmetry.space_group_name_H-M   'P 1'
#
loop_
_entity.id
_entity.type
_entity.pdbx_description
1 polymer ?
#
loop_
_entity_poly.entity_id
_entity_poly.type
_entity_poly.pdbx_seq_one_letter_code
_entity_poly.pdbx_strand_id
1 'polypeptide(L)'
;MQKVDEKYEDFVNLYFNMSILKSENGPINLESISQEAFTILKPEIDGIIAFINATTYSNIPVKHQSPYFSSTASLASAYFRKTGQSNTQTLSREDEKKFTEAFRDAIKADLTRRTMELRARNYLD
;
A
#
# COMPACT_ATOMS: atom_id res chain seq x y z
N MET A 1 -2.60 -6.22 7.37
CA MET A 1 -2.00 -6.24 6.02
C MET A 1 -2.92 -6.91 5.01
N GLN A 2 -3.49 -8.07 5.30
CA GLN A 2 -4.51 -8.72 4.44
C GLN A 2 -5.64 -7.78 3.97
N LYS A 3 -6.27 -7.01 4.86
CA LYS A 3 -7.32 -6.04 4.47
C LYS A 3 -6.85 -4.94 3.50
N VAL A 4 -5.56 -4.56 3.57
CA VAL A 4 -4.96 -3.60 2.64
C VAL A 4 -4.84 -4.25 1.26
N ASP A 5 -4.36 -5.50 1.22
CA ASP A 5 -4.23 -6.27 -0.02
C ASP A 5 -5.61 -6.49 -0.69
N GLU A 6 -6.64 -6.85 0.09
CA GLU A 6 -8.01 -7.05 -0.40
C GLU A 6 -8.60 -5.77 -1.00
N LYS A 7 -8.57 -4.65 -0.26
CA LYS A 7 -9.07 -3.35 -0.77
C LYS A 7 -8.30 -2.87 -2.00
N TYR A 8 -6.99 -3.14 -2.02
CA TYR A 8 -6.16 -2.78 -3.15
C TYR A 8 -6.54 -3.58 -4.38
N GLU A 9 -6.70 -4.91 -4.24
CA GLU A 9 -7.08 -5.78 -5.35
C GLU A 9 -8.48 -5.45 -5.89
N ASP A 10 -9.44 -5.16 -5.01
CA ASP A 10 -10.79 -4.72 -5.41
C ASP A 10 -10.75 -3.41 -6.21
N PHE A 11 -9.99 -2.42 -5.73
CA PHE A 11 -9.80 -1.15 -6.45
C PHE A 11 -9.17 -1.38 -7.82
N VAL A 12 -8.09 -2.17 -7.87
CA VAL A 12 -7.38 -2.44 -9.12
C VAL A 12 -8.28 -3.19 -10.09
N ASN A 13 -9.04 -4.19 -9.65
CA ASN A 13 -9.97 -4.92 -10.51
C ASN A 13 -11.07 -4.02 -11.08
N LEU A 14 -11.68 -3.18 -10.23
CA LEU A 14 -12.68 -2.19 -10.68
C LEU A 14 -12.07 -1.23 -11.71
N TYR A 15 -10.86 -0.72 -11.42
CA TYR A 15 -10.17 0.23 -12.28
C TYR A 15 -9.70 -0.38 -13.60
N PHE A 16 -9.19 -1.62 -13.59
CA PHE A 16 -8.81 -2.36 -14.79
C PHE A 16 -10.01 -2.62 -15.67
N ASN A 17 -11.11 -3.08 -15.09
CA ASN A 17 -12.37 -3.26 -15.82
C ASN A 17 -12.84 -1.93 -16.43
N MET A 18 -12.78 -0.84 -15.68
CA MET A 18 -13.11 0.49 -16.20
C MET A 18 -12.14 0.98 -17.27
N SER A 19 -10.84 0.69 -17.17
CA SER A 19 -9.82 1.12 -18.13
C SER A 19 -9.92 0.36 -19.44
N ILE A 20 -10.23 -0.94 -19.38
CA ILE A 20 -10.56 -1.75 -20.55
C ILE A 20 -11.85 -1.25 -21.20
N LEU A 21 -12.86 -0.88 -20.41
CA LEU A 21 -14.10 -0.29 -20.94
C LEU A 21 -13.90 1.13 -21.50
N LYS A 22 -12.90 1.86 -20.99
CA LYS A 22 -12.54 3.23 -21.41
C LYS A 22 -11.41 3.29 -22.44
N SER A 23 -10.89 2.17 -22.92
CA SER A 23 -9.91 2.16 -24.02
C SER A 23 -10.47 2.76 -25.33
N GLU A 24 -11.74 3.16 -25.35
CA GLU A 24 -12.30 4.04 -26.38
C GLU A 24 -12.02 5.55 -26.18
N ASN A 25 -11.53 6.06 -25.02
CA ASN A 25 -11.44 7.52 -24.77
C ASN A 25 -10.35 8.01 -23.77
N GLY A 26 -9.05 7.87 -24.10
CA GLY A 26 -7.98 8.75 -23.60
C GLY A 26 -6.84 8.13 -22.74
N PRO A 27 -5.76 8.89 -22.46
CA PRO A 27 -4.55 8.37 -21.80
C PRO A 27 -4.73 8.12 -20.29
N ILE A 28 -4.17 7.02 -19.80
CA ILE A 28 -4.15 6.63 -18.38
C ILE A 28 -3.34 7.64 -17.55
N ASN A 29 -4.00 8.31 -16.60
CA ASN A 29 -3.34 9.24 -15.66
C ASN A 29 -2.94 8.52 -14.36
N LEU A 30 -1.72 7.98 -14.34
CA LEU A 30 -1.15 7.22 -13.20
C LEU A 30 -1.13 7.99 -11.88
N GLU A 31 -0.93 9.31 -11.91
CA GLU A 31 -0.83 10.10 -10.69
C GLU A 31 -2.20 10.19 -9.99
N SER A 32 -3.27 10.43 -10.76
CA SER A 32 -4.64 10.46 -10.23
C SER A 32 -5.03 9.12 -9.60
N ILE A 33 -4.74 8.02 -10.29
CA ILE A 33 -5.09 6.67 -9.86
C ILE A 33 -4.33 6.29 -8.60
N SER A 34 -3.04 6.63 -8.54
CA SER A 34 -2.22 6.39 -7.36
C SER A 34 -2.75 7.15 -6.14
N GLN A 35 -3.22 8.38 -6.35
CA GLN A 35 -3.79 9.22 -5.29
C GLN A 35 -5.15 8.68 -4.81
N GLU A 36 -6.01 8.21 -5.72
CA GLU A 36 -7.28 7.56 -5.38
C GLU A 36 -7.07 6.26 -4.60
N ALA A 37 -6.20 5.38 -5.10
CA ALA A 37 -5.81 4.14 -4.42
C ALA A 37 -5.30 4.43 -3.00
N PHE A 38 -4.41 5.42 -2.86
CA PHE A 38 -3.89 5.81 -1.56
C PHE A 38 -5.00 6.31 -0.62
N THR A 39 -5.93 7.11 -1.13
CA THR A 39 -7.04 7.65 -0.33
C THR A 39 -7.94 6.52 0.21
N ILE A 40 -8.20 5.48 -0.59
CA ILE A 40 -8.98 4.31 -0.19
C ILE A 40 -8.24 3.49 0.88
N LEU A 41 -6.92 3.34 0.74
CA LEU A 41 -6.11 2.53 1.65
C LEU A 41 -5.72 3.26 2.94
N LYS A 42 -5.76 4.61 2.96
CA LYS A 42 -5.29 5.43 4.08
C LYS A 42 -5.86 5.02 5.44
N PRO A 43 -7.16 4.72 5.61
CA PRO A 43 -7.70 4.29 6.89
C PRO A 43 -7.06 2.98 7.41
N GLU A 44 -6.73 2.04 6.52
CA GLU A 44 -6.09 0.78 6.91
C GLU A 44 -4.60 0.99 7.25
N ILE A 45 -3.92 1.88 6.51
CA ILE A 45 -2.55 2.28 6.80
C ILE A 45 -2.47 2.92 8.19
N ASP A 46 -3.42 3.82 8.51
CA ASP A 46 -3.53 4.44 9.83
C ASP A 46 -3.84 3.42 10.93
N GLY A 47 -4.68 2.43 10.63
CA GLY A 47 -4.92 1.30 11.52
C GLY A 47 -3.65 0.50 11.82
N ILE A 48 -2.77 0.31 10.84
CA ILE A 48 -1.47 -0.37 11.07
C ILE A 48 -0.56 0.48 11.95
N ILE A 49 -0.46 1.78 11.70
CA ILE A 49 0.33 2.70 12.54
C ILE A 49 -0.19 2.67 13.99
N ALA A 50 -1.50 2.80 14.17
CA ALA A 50 -2.14 2.74 15.48
C ALA A 50 -1.86 1.39 16.16
N PHE A 51 -1.91 0.29 15.41
CA PHE A 51 -1.59 -1.04 15.92
C PHE A 51 -0.12 -1.15 16.34
N ILE A 52 0.84 -0.67 15.55
CA ILE A 52 2.27 -0.62 15.93
C ILE A 52 2.45 0.15 17.24
N ASN A 53 1.78 1.30 17.37
CA ASN A 53 1.86 2.15 18.56
C ASN A 53 1.16 1.54 19.79
N ALA A 54 0.16 0.66 19.60
CA ALA A 54 -0.52 -0.05 20.69
C ALA A 54 0.21 -1.34 21.11
N THR A 55 1.04 -1.90 20.23
CA THR A 55 1.70 -3.21 20.40
C THR A 55 2.97 -3.13 21.26
N THR A 56 3.25 -1.97 21.88
CA THR A 56 4.31 -1.73 22.87
C THR A 56 4.35 -2.75 24.01
N TYR A 57 3.28 -3.55 24.19
CA TYR A 57 3.11 -4.52 25.27
C TYR A 57 3.05 -6.00 24.81
N SER A 58 3.22 -6.31 23.52
CA SER A 58 3.14 -7.70 23.05
C SER A 58 4.02 -7.99 21.85
N ASN A 59 4.79 -9.09 21.89
CA ASN A 59 5.67 -9.49 20.80
C ASN A 59 4.86 -10.26 19.74
N ILE A 60 4.08 -9.54 18.92
CA ILE A 60 3.24 -10.15 17.88
C ILE A 60 4.06 -10.27 16.59
N PRO A 61 4.35 -11.48 16.09
CA PRO A 61 4.98 -11.64 14.79
C PRO A 61 3.99 -11.25 13.69
N VAL A 62 4.41 -10.33 12.81
CA VAL A 62 3.69 -10.06 11.55
C VAL A 62 3.88 -11.27 10.64
N LYS A 63 2.90 -12.17 10.62
CA LYS A 63 2.97 -13.42 9.82
C LYS A 63 2.53 -13.26 8.36
N HIS A 64 1.96 -12.12 7.99
CA HIS A 64 1.40 -11.92 6.66
C HIS A 64 2.43 -11.35 5.68
N GLN A 65 2.72 -12.09 4.62
CA GLN A 65 3.48 -11.59 3.48
C GLN A 65 2.50 -10.91 2.52
N SER A 66 2.65 -9.60 2.34
CA SER A 66 1.85 -8.86 1.36
C SER A 66 2.47 -9.04 -0.04
N PRO A 67 1.69 -9.47 -1.05
CA PRO A 67 2.16 -9.58 -2.43
C PRO A 67 2.41 -8.21 -3.10
N TYR A 68 1.72 -7.15 -2.65
CA TYR A 68 1.82 -5.81 -3.23
C TYR A 68 2.72 -4.87 -2.43
N PHE A 69 2.80 -5.08 -1.11
CA PHE A 69 3.41 -4.17 -0.16
C PHE A 69 4.49 -4.87 0.68
N SER A 70 5.33 -5.69 0.05
CA SER A 70 6.39 -6.45 0.72
C SER A 70 7.42 -5.56 1.43
N SER A 71 7.76 -4.41 0.84
CA SER A 71 8.65 -3.41 1.44
C SER A 71 8.04 -2.76 2.68
N THR A 72 6.75 -2.41 2.64
CA THR A 72 6.06 -1.82 3.79
C THR A 72 5.80 -2.86 4.88
N ALA A 73 5.58 -4.12 4.54
CA ALA A 73 5.47 -5.22 5.51
C ALA A 73 6.78 -5.44 6.28
N SER A 74 7.91 -5.33 5.59
CA SER A 74 9.25 -5.37 6.21
C SER A 74 9.47 -4.18 7.15
N LEU A 75 9.07 -2.98 6.69
CA LEU A 75 9.18 -1.76 7.49
C LEU A 75 8.28 -1.81 8.74
N ALA A 76 7.05 -2.30 8.61
CA ALA A 76 6.14 -2.51 9.73
C ALA A 76 6.75 -3.45 10.77
N SER A 77 7.34 -4.57 10.31
CA SER A 77 8.02 -5.54 11.19
C SER A 77 9.19 -4.92 11.94
N ALA A 78 9.97 -4.05 11.29
CA ALA A 78 11.05 -3.31 11.95
C ALA A 78 10.50 -2.35 13.00
N TYR A 79 9.39 -1.67 12.71
CA TYR A 79 8.72 -0.77 13.64
C TYR A 79 8.11 -1.49 14.84
N PHE A 80 7.47 -2.65 14.67
CA PHE A 80 7.01 -3.49 15.79
C PHE A 80 8.16 -3.90 16.71
N ARG A 81 9.33 -4.24 16.16
CA ARG A 81 10.52 -4.56 16.97
C ARG A 81 11.02 -3.34 17.73
N LYS A 82 11.08 -2.17 17.07
CA LYS A 82 11.54 -0.91 17.66
C LYS A 82 10.64 -0.48 18.84
N THR A 83 9.32 -0.53 18.66
CA THR A 83 8.37 -0.16 19.73
C THR A 83 8.26 -1.24 20.81
N GLY A 84 8.33 -2.52 20.46
CA GLY A 84 8.30 -3.62 21.44
C GLY A 84 9.54 -3.72 22.33
N GLN A 85 10.68 -3.16 21.92
CA GLN A 85 11.91 -3.08 22.74
C GLN A 85 11.89 -1.88 23.70
N SER A 86 11.01 -0.91 23.47
CA SER A 86 10.94 0.34 24.22
C SER A 86 9.53 0.48 24.79
N ASN A 87 9.32 0.02 26.04
CA ASN A 87 8.03 0.00 26.74
C ASN A 87 7.32 1.38 26.87
N THR A 88 7.92 2.44 26.33
CA THR A 88 7.43 3.83 26.38
C THR A 88 7.48 4.56 25.04
N GLN A 89 8.08 4.01 23.97
CA GLN A 89 8.18 4.72 22.68
C GLN A 89 7.18 4.20 21.64
N THR A 90 6.31 5.09 21.21
CA THR A 90 5.56 5.01 19.96
C THR A 90 6.44 5.43 18.78
N LEU A 91 5.95 5.23 17.56
CA LEU A 91 6.57 5.82 16.37
C LEU A 91 6.62 7.35 16.47
N SER A 92 7.70 7.92 15.94
CA SER A 92 7.80 9.36 15.74
C SER A 92 6.95 9.79 14.56
N ARG A 93 6.55 11.07 14.50
CA ARG A 93 5.86 11.63 13.32
C ARG A 93 6.65 11.42 12.03
N GLU A 94 7.98 11.41 12.11
CA GLU A 94 8.83 11.16 10.95
C GLU A 94 8.78 9.70 10.51
N ASP A 95 8.73 8.75 11.45
CA ASP A 95 8.55 7.33 11.14
C ASP A 95 7.17 7.07 10.51
N GLU A 96 6.11 7.69 11.05
CA GLU A 96 4.75 7.59 10.48
C GLU A 96 4.69 8.15 9.05
N LYS A 97 5.37 9.28 8.81
CA LYS A 97 5.48 9.87 7.48
C LYS A 97 6.23 8.94 6.52
N LYS A 98 7.39 8.41 6.92
CA LYS A 98 8.17 7.45 6.11
C LYS A 98 7.36 6.19 5.79
N PHE A 99 6.61 5.69 6.76
CA PHE A 99 5.74 4.53 6.58
C PHE A 99 4.65 4.81 5.53
N THR A 100 4.03 5.99 5.62
CA THR A 100 2.99 6.44 4.69
C THR A 100 3.55 6.65 3.28
N GLU A 101 4.73 7.24 3.16
CA GLU A 101 5.42 7.43 1.87
C GLU A 101 5.77 6.10 1.22
N ALA A 102 6.24 5.12 1.99
CA ALA A 102 6.53 3.77 1.48
C ALA A 102 5.29 3.10 0.84
N PHE A 103 4.09 3.34 1.39
CA PHE A 103 2.85 2.87 0.75
C PHE A 103 2.56 3.59 -0.57
N ARG A 104 2.77 4.91 -0.64
CA ARG A 104 2.59 5.68 -1.88
C ARG A 104 3.52 5.17 -2.98
N ASP A 105 4.78 4.93 -2.64
CA ASP A 105 5.77 4.44 -3.60
C ASP A 105 5.44 3.03 -4.08
N ALA A 106 5.00 2.15 -3.18
CA ALA A 106 4.60 0.79 -3.54
C ALA A 106 3.37 0.78 -4.48
N ILE A 107 2.36 1.63 -4.23
CA ILE A 107 1.20 1.80 -5.11
C ILE A 107 1.65 2.27 -6.50
N LYS A 108 2.49 3.30 -6.57
CA LYS A 108 2.98 3.84 -7.86
C LYS A 108 3.78 2.79 -8.63
N ALA A 109 4.64 2.04 -7.95
CA ALA A 109 5.45 1.00 -8.56
C ALA A 109 4.59 -0.12 -9.16
N ASP A 110 3.59 -0.62 -8.43
CA ASP A 110 2.72 -1.69 -8.94
C ASP A 110 1.84 -1.21 -10.11
N LEU A 111 1.22 -0.04 -10.00
CA LEU A 111 0.41 0.53 -11.09
C LEU A 111 1.25 0.79 -12.36
N THR A 112 2.49 1.24 -12.19
CA THR A 112 3.44 1.42 -13.31
C THR A 112 3.74 0.08 -13.97
N ARG A 113 4.08 -0.95 -13.18
CA ARG A 113 4.35 -2.30 -13.68
C ARG A 113 3.17 -2.84 -14.49
N ARG A 114 1.96 -2.78 -13.94
CA ARG A 114 0.77 -3.30 -14.63
C ARG A 114 0.45 -2.52 -15.91
N THR A 115 0.68 -1.19 -15.92
CA THR A 115 0.50 -0.37 -17.14
C THR A 115 1.51 -0.74 -18.22
N MET A 116 2.76 -1.02 -17.87
CA MET A 116 3.77 -1.51 -18.81
C MET A 116 3.38 -2.87 -19.38
N GLU A 117 2.86 -3.78 -18.56
CA GLU A 117 2.38 -5.10 -19.00
C GLU A 117 1.21 -5.00 -20.00
N LEU A 118 0.29 -4.06 -19.79
CA LEU A 118 -0.81 -3.81 -20.72
C LEU A 118 -0.33 -3.27 -22.07
N ARG A 119 0.62 -2.33 -22.05
CA ARG A 119 1.24 -1.79 -23.28
C ARG A 119 1.99 -2.89 -24.04
N ALA A 120 2.78 -3.70 -23.34
CA ALA A 120 3.53 -4.80 -23.95
C ALA A 120 2.65 -5.88 -24.60
N ARG A 121 1.36 -5.95 -24.23
CA ARG A 121 0.37 -6.91 -24.74
C ARG A 121 -0.58 -6.29 -25.79
N ASN A 122 -0.31 -5.08 -26.29
CA ASN A 122 -1.12 -4.34 -27.27
C ASN A 122 -2.58 -4.06 -26.83
N TYR A 123 -2.83 -3.90 -25.52
CA TYR A 123 -4.16 -3.53 -25.01
C TYR A 123 -4.37 -2.02 -24.83
N LEU A 124 -3.37 -1.19 -25.15
CA LEU A 124 -3.37 0.25 -24.87
C LEU A 124 -2.80 1.11 -26.01
N ASP A 125 -2.82 0.61 -27.25
CA ASP A 125 -2.46 1.38 -28.44
C ASP A 125 -3.60 2.31 -28.88
#